data_AF-A0A6G7C5B0-F1
#
_entry.id   AF-A0A6G7C5B0-F1
#
_cell.length_a   1.000
_cell.length_b   1.000
_cell.length_c   1.000
_cell.angle_alpha   90.00
_cell.angle_beta   90.00
_cell.angle_gamma   90.00
#
_symmetry.space_group_name_H-M   'P 1'
#
loop_
_entity.id
_entity.type
_entity.pdbx_description
1 polymer ?
#
loop_
_entity_poly.entity_id
_entity_poly.type
_entity_poly.pdbx_seq_one_letter_code
_entity_poly.pdbx_strand_id
1 'polypeptide(L)'
;MSIPVRWIREYPAEDILYFRIVTALAALWLYLLLFQRKTLRLDIQKFRELSKKGKIRQTSLTVLACLLIFGNWFTYIYAVNHISIQSAALAYLTCPLITAAAAYFILKEELRPIQKVALLIAFGSVCLLAKGSLHDVLWAATIATCYAFYLIVQRVSTGFNKLNQLVIQLSICALFVIPRLVYNHHEIPTDPVFWGTIILIAVIFTIIPLFLSMYALIGISSTTTGVLLYINPIIAFTLAATYFQEPVPFIKYLAYGIILMAIVLFNSINFRQTRKN
;
A
#
# COMPACT_ATOMS: atom_id res chain seq x y z
N MET A 1 -4.91 6.79 11.45
CA MET A 1 -6.12 6.73 10.59
C MET A 1 -6.23 8.01 9.79
N SER A 2 -6.65 7.96 8.53
CA SER A 2 -6.96 9.17 7.76
C SER A 2 -8.14 9.92 8.38
N ILE A 3 -8.18 11.24 8.22
CA ILE A 3 -9.23 12.11 8.79
C ILE A 3 -10.64 11.64 8.40
N PRO A 4 -10.93 11.27 7.13
CA PRO A 4 -12.28 10.85 6.74
C PRO A 4 -12.75 9.56 7.44
N VAL A 5 -11.83 8.63 7.73
CA VAL A 5 -12.19 7.41 8.47
C VAL A 5 -12.68 7.73 9.88
N ARG A 6 -12.20 8.83 10.50
CA ARG A 6 -12.67 9.26 11.81
C ARG A 6 -14.14 9.72 11.78
N TRP A 7 -14.67 10.17 10.65
CA TRP A 7 -16.07 10.62 10.50
C TRP A 7 -17.07 9.47 10.48
N ILE A 8 -16.65 8.29 10.01
CA ILE A 8 -17.49 7.09 9.92
C ILE A 8 -17.01 5.98 10.87
N ARG A 9 -16.33 6.36 11.95
CA ARG A 9 -15.73 5.41 12.92
C ARG A 9 -16.75 4.56 13.68
N GLU A 10 -18.02 4.94 13.62
CA GLU A 10 -19.13 4.22 14.25
C GLU A 10 -19.49 2.93 13.50
N TYR A 11 -19.14 2.86 12.21
CA TYR A 11 -19.33 1.67 11.39
C TYR A 11 -18.23 0.64 11.64
N PRO A 12 -18.53 -0.67 11.57
CA PRO A 12 -17.53 -1.72 11.65
C PRO A 12 -16.42 -1.51 10.61
N ALA A 13 -15.17 -1.68 11.01
CA ALA A 13 -14.04 -1.50 10.11
C ALA A 13 -14.05 -2.46 8.91
N GLU A 14 -14.66 -3.63 9.06
CA GLU A 14 -14.85 -4.58 7.96
C GLU A 14 -15.86 -4.05 6.93
N ASP A 15 -16.95 -3.42 7.36
CA ASP A 15 -17.94 -2.79 6.46
C ASP A 15 -17.32 -1.63 5.70
N ILE A 16 -16.57 -0.78 6.40
CA ILE A 16 -15.83 0.32 5.78
C ILE A 16 -14.90 -0.23 4.68
N LEU A 17 -14.22 -1.34 4.92
CA LEU A 17 -13.37 -1.99 3.91
C LEU A 17 -14.17 -2.52 2.73
N TYR A 18 -15.24 -3.26 3.00
CA TYR A 18 -16.02 -3.93 1.98
C TYR A 18 -16.71 -2.93 1.06
N PHE A 19 -17.43 -1.96 1.63
CA PHE A 19 -18.05 -0.89 0.86
C PHE A 19 -17.02 -0.04 0.15
N ARG A 20 -15.85 0.25 0.75
CA ARG A 20 -14.74 0.94 0.05
C ARG A 20 -14.27 0.17 -1.19
N ILE A 21 -14.11 -1.15 -1.12
CA ILE A 21 -13.67 -1.97 -2.26
C ILE A 21 -14.73 -1.94 -3.37
N VAL A 22 -16.01 -2.13 -3.03
CA VAL A 22 -17.12 -2.12 -3.99
C VAL A 22 -17.27 -0.75 -4.65
N THR A 23 -17.23 0.33 -3.87
CA THR A 23 -17.31 1.71 -4.39
C THR A 23 -16.09 2.06 -5.25
N ALA A 24 -14.87 1.65 -4.85
CA ALA A 24 -13.68 1.86 -5.65
C ALA A 24 -13.76 1.11 -6.99
N LEU A 25 -14.25 -0.13 -6.97
CA LEU A 25 -14.46 -0.92 -8.17
C LEU A 25 -15.49 -0.27 -9.11
N ALA A 26 -16.62 0.18 -8.57
CA ALA A 26 -17.67 0.85 -9.34
C ALA A 26 -17.14 2.16 -9.98
N ALA A 27 -16.43 2.99 -9.20
CA ALA A 27 -15.84 4.23 -9.69
C ALA A 27 -14.81 3.99 -10.81
N LEU A 28 -13.96 2.98 -10.65
CA LEU A 28 -12.96 2.62 -11.66
C LEU A 28 -13.58 2.08 -12.94
N TRP A 29 -14.59 1.21 -12.84
CA TRP A 29 -15.32 0.73 -14.03
C TRP A 29 -16.05 1.87 -14.73
N LEU A 30 -16.70 2.76 -13.99
CA LEU A 30 -17.36 3.93 -14.55
C LEU A 30 -16.35 4.81 -15.30
N TYR A 31 -15.23 5.16 -14.66
CA TYR A 31 -14.19 5.96 -15.30
C TYR A 31 -13.61 5.26 -16.55
N LEU A 32 -13.32 3.96 -16.46
CA LEU A 32 -12.75 3.19 -17.56
C LEU A 32 -13.73 3.12 -18.74
N LEU A 33 -15.01 2.87 -18.48
CA LEU A 33 -16.06 2.82 -19.49
C LEU A 33 -16.38 4.19 -20.07
N LEU A 34 -16.15 5.30 -19.37
CA LEU A 34 -16.41 6.63 -19.94
C LEU A 34 -15.20 7.16 -20.73
N PHE A 35 -13.99 6.96 -20.21
CA PHE A 35 -12.80 7.67 -20.71
C PHE A 35 -11.71 6.78 -21.31
N GLN A 36 -11.68 5.49 -20.96
CA GLN A 36 -10.55 4.60 -21.28
C GLN A 36 -10.95 3.29 -21.98
N ARG A 37 -12.09 3.25 -22.67
CA ARG A 37 -12.52 2.06 -23.45
C ARG A 37 -11.47 1.60 -24.46
N LYS A 38 -10.76 2.54 -25.09
CA LYS A 38 -9.73 2.23 -26.10
C LYS A 38 -8.55 1.48 -25.49
N THR A 39 -8.03 1.95 -24.35
CA THR A 39 -6.89 1.31 -23.67
C THR A 39 -7.26 -0.07 -23.15
N LEU A 40 -8.49 -0.25 -22.65
CA LEU A 40 -8.98 -1.58 -22.27
C LEU A 40 -9.03 -2.55 -23.45
N ARG A 41 -9.56 -2.11 -24.61
CA ARG A 41 -9.59 -2.95 -25.82
C ARG A 41 -8.19 -3.35 -26.28
N LEU A 42 -7.24 -2.42 -26.25
CA LEU A 42 -5.84 -2.69 -26.59
C LEU A 42 -5.20 -3.70 -25.65
N ASP A 43 -5.42 -3.56 -24.33
CA ASP A 43 -4.90 -4.51 -23.34
C ASP A 43 -5.54 -5.91 -23.50
N ILE A 44 -6.83 -6.00 -23.83
CA ILE A 44 -7.51 -7.27 -24.12
C ILE A 44 -6.92 -7.93 -25.37
N GLN A 45 -6.72 -7.18 -26.45
CA GLN A 45 -6.10 -7.69 -27.68
C GLN A 45 -4.68 -8.19 -27.40
N LYS A 46 -3.87 -7.37 -26.73
CA LYS A 46 -2.52 -7.72 -26.32
C LYS A 46 -2.49 -8.99 -25.47
N PHE A 47 -3.40 -9.13 -24.51
CA PHE A 47 -3.49 -10.36 -23.71
C PHE A 47 -3.86 -11.59 -24.55
N ARG A 48 -4.73 -11.44 -25.56
CA ARG A 48 -5.10 -12.53 -26.48
C ARG A 48 -3.94 -12.97 -27.36
N GLU A 49 -3.08 -12.03 -27.77
CA GLU A 49 -1.89 -12.26 -28.58
C GLU A 49 -0.73 -12.90 -27.80
N LEU A 50 -0.75 -12.85 -26.46
CA LEU A 50 0.27 -13.52 -25.64
C LEU A 50 0.30 -15.03 -25.90
N SER A 51 1.52 -15.58 -25.90
CA SER A 51 1.75 -17.03 -25.85
C SER A 51 1.10 -17.66 -24.62
N LYS A 52 0.84 -18.98 -24.65
CA LYS A 52 0.26 -19.70 -23.49
C LYS A 52 1.07 -19.46 -22.21
N LYS A 53 2.40 -19.47 -22.29
CA LYS A 53 3.30 -19.15 -21.17
C LYS A 53 3.14 -17.70 -20.69
N GLY A 54 3.04 -16.74 -21.62
CA GLY A 54 2.81 -15.33 -21.30
C GLY A 54 1.48 -15.09 -20.59
N LYS A 55 0.40 -15.73 -21.05
CA LYS A 55 -0.93 -15.68 -20.41
C LYS A 55 -0.88 -16.20 -18.98
N ILE A 56 -0.32 -17.39 -18.76
CA ILE A 56 -0.19 -17.99 -17.43
C ILE A 56 0.59 -17.06 -16.49
N ARG A 57 1.72 -16.51 -16.95
CA ARG A 57 2.54 -15.59 -16.16
C ARG A 57 1.79 -14.30 -15.81
N GLN A 58 1.11 -13.67 -16.77
CA GLN A 58 0.39 -12.43 -16.51
C GLN A 58 -0.81 -12.65 -15.56
N THR A 59 -1.55 -13.73 -15.75
CA THR A 59 -2.65 -14.10 -14.87
C THR A 59 -2.14 -14.43 -13.47
N SER A 60 -1.05 -15.20 -13.33
CA SER A 60 -0.50 -15.55 -12.02
C SER A 60 0.01 -14.32 -11.26
N LEU A 61 0.70 -13.40 -11.93
CA LEU A 61 1.12 -12.13 -11.32
C LEU A 61 -0.09 -11.29 -10.89
N THR A 62 -1.15 -11.25 -11.70
CA THR A 62 -2.36 -10.48 -11.37
C THR A 62 -3.10 -11.07 -10.18
N VAL A 63 -3.27 -12.40 -10.13
CA VAL A 63 -3.89 -13.10 -8.99
C VAL A 63 -3.03 -12.94 -7.74
N LEU A 64 -1.71 -13.09 -7.83
CA LEU A 64 -0.79 -12.90 -6.72
C LEU A 64 -0.85 -11.46 -6.18
N ALA A 65 -0.83 -10.46 -7.07
CA ALA A 65 -1.01 -9.06 -6.67
C ALA A 65 -2.33 -8.84 -5.93
N CYS A 66 -3.43 -9.42 -6.43
CA CYS A 66 -4.73 -9.35 -5.79
C CYS A 66 -4.72 -9.97 -4.37
N LEU A 67 -4.16 -11.17 -4.22
CA LEU A 67 -4.07 -11.83 -2.91
C LEU A 67 -3.21 -11.04 -1.92
N LEU A 68 -2.10 -10.45 -2.40
CA LEU A 68 -1.21 -9.65 -1.57
C LEU A 68 -1.85 -8.33 -1.11
N ILE A 69 -2.53 -7.60 -2.01
CA ILE A 69 -3.19 -6.34 -1.62
C ILE A 69 -4.42 -6.58 -0.75
N PHE A 70 -5.22 -7.60 -1.06
CA PHE A 70 -6.37 -7.97 -0.25
C PHE A 70 -5.93 -8.48 1.13
N GLY A 71 -4.92 -9.36 1.16
CA GLY A 71 -4.29 -9.85 2.39
C GLY A 71 -3.72 -8.70 3.23
N ASN A 72 -3.07 -7.71 2.61
CA ASN A 72 -2.61 -6.52 3.32
C ASN A 72 -3.76 -5.78 4.01
N TRP A 73 -4.85 -5.48 3.31
CA TRP A 73 -5.98 -4.76 3.92
C TRP A 73 -6.68 -5.57 5.01
N PHE A 74 -6.90 -6.86 4.78
CA PHE A 74 -7.53 -7.74 5.75
C PHE A 74 -6.69 -7.88 7.02
N THR A 75 -5.41 -8.21 6.87
CA THR A 75 -4.48 -8.33 8.02
C THR A 75 -4.31 -7.01 8.75
N TYR A 76 -4.29 -5.88 8.03
CA TYR A 76 -4.25 -4.55 8.63
C TYR A 76 -5.47 -4.26 9.51
N ILE A 77 -6.68 -4.49 8.98
CA ILE A 77 -7.92 -4.26 9.72
C ILE A 77 -8.02 -5.20 10.91
N TYR A 78 -7.67 -6.47 10.71
CA TYR A 78 -7.63 -7.44 11.80
C TYR A 78 -6.66 -7.00 12.90
N ALA A 79 -5.45 -6.56 12.53
CA ALA A 79 -4.46 -6.09 13.49
C ALA A 79 -4.92 -4.86 14.27
N VAL A 80 -5.55 -3.89 13.60
CA VAL A 80 -6.05 -2.68 14.26
C VAL A 80 -7.17 -2.98 15.27
N ASN A 81 -8.06 -3.93 14.96
CA ASN A 81 -9.22 -4.22 15.81
C ASN A 81 -8.97 -5.27 16.88
N HIS A 82 -8.12 -6.26 16.61
CA HIS A 82 -7.97 -7.43 17.48
C HIS A 82 -6.57 -7.60 18.07
N ILE A 83 -5.56 -6.92 17.52
CA ILE A 83 -4.17 -7.08 17.97
C ILE A 83 -3.69 -5.82 18.68
N SER A 84 -3.28 -4.82 17.91
CA SER A 84 -2.85 -3.52 18.41
C SER A 84 -2.70 -2.53 17.27
N ILE A 85 -3.05 -1.27 17.54
CA ILE A 85 -2.78 -0.14 16.62
C ILE A 85 -1.27 0.02 16.41
N GLN A 86 -0.47 -0.37 17.41
CA GLN A 86 0.99 -0.39 17.37
C GLN A 86 1.52 -1.32 16.27
N SER A 87 0.94 -2.51 16.10
CA SER A 87 1.30 -3.44 15.01
C SER A 87 1.12 -2.81 13.64
N ALA A 88 -0.02 -2.14 13.44
CA ALA A 88 -0.33 -1.45 12.20
C ALA A 88 0.64 -0.28 11.92
N ALA A 89 0.98 0.52 12.94
CA ALA A 89 1.95 1.59 12.81
C ALA A 89 3.36 1.06 12.49
N LEU A 90 3.79 -0.02 13.17
CA LEU A 90 5.06 -0.67 12.92
C LEU A 90 5.13 -1.24 11.50
N ALA A 91 4.03 -1.82 10.99
CA ALA A 91 3.95 -2.33 9.62
C ALA A 91 4.32 -1.28 8.57
N TYR A 92 3.84 -0.04 8.73
CA TYR A 92 4.15 1.06 7.80
C TYR A 92 5.61 1.52 7.86
N LEU A 93 6.29 1.34 9.01
CA LEU A 93 7.73 1.62 9.13
C LEU A 93 8.60 0.47 8.61
N THR A 94 8.10 -0.75 8.72
CA THR A 94 8.78 -1.98 8.28
C THR A 94 8.65 -2.19 6.77
N CYS A 95 7.52 -1.83 6.16
CA CYS A 95 7.25 -2.06 4.75
C CYS A 95 8.34 -1.49 3.81
N PRO A 96 8.78 -0.22 3.95
CA PRO A 96 9.90 0.31 3.16
C PRO A 96 11.16 -0.56 3.16
N LEU A 97 11.52 -1.13 4.32
CA LEU A 97 12.70 -1.98 4.47
C LEU A 97 12.52 -3.29 3.73
N ILE A 98 11.36 -3.92 3.89
CA ILE A 98 11.05 -5.18 3.19
C ILE A 98 10.99 -4.92 1.67
N THR A 99 10.41 -3.81 1.22
CA THR A 99 10.37 -3.44 -0.20
C THR A 99 11.78 -3.26 -0.76
N ALA A 100 12.65 -2.51 -0.07
CA ALA A 100 14.03 -2.30 -0.48
C ALA A 100 14.85 -3.60 -0.48
N ALA A 101 14.70 -4.44 0.55
CA ALA A 101 15.37 -5.74 0.63
C ALA A 101 14.88 -6.69 -0.49
N ALA A 102 13.57 -6.78 -0.70
CA ALA A 102 13.00 -7.62 -1.75
C ALA A 102 13.42 -7.12 -3.14
N ALA A 103 13.51 -5.81 -3.36
CA ALA A 103 14.03 -5.26 -4.61
C ALA A 103 15.50 -5.65 -4.84
N TYR A 104 16.34 -5.56 -3.81
CA TYR A 104 17.75 -5.96 -3.89
C TYR A 104 17.92 -7.46 -4.17
N PHE A 105 17.19 -8.33 -3.46
CA PHE A 105 17.38 -9.79 -3.60
C PHE A 105 16.63 -10.41 -4.78
N ILE A 106 15.40 -9.96 -5.06
CA ILE A 106 14.52 -10.57 -6.07
C ILE A 106 14.69 -9.88 -7.42
N LEU A 107 14.65 -8.54 -7.43
CA LEU A 107 14.79 -7.76 -8.67
C LEU A 107 16.25 -7.50 -9.05
N LYS A 108 17.19 -7.86 -8.15
CA LYS A 108 18.63 -7.62 -8.33
C LYS A 108 18.95 -6.15 -8.56
N GLU A 109 18.16 -5.23 -7.98
CA GLU A 109 18.47 -3.80 -8.01
C GLU A 109 19.76 -3.55 -7.22
N GLU A 110 20.73 -2.86 -7.82
CA GLU A 110 21.98 -2.55 -7.14
C GLU A 110 21.79 -1.45 -6.10
N LEU A 111 22.23 -1.72 -4.86
CA LEU A 111 22.26 -0.74 -3.79
C LEU A 111 23.68 -0.25 -3.56
N ARG A 112 23.83 1.08 -3.55
CA ARG A 112 25.11 1.70 -3.19
C ARG A 112 25.41 1.46 -1.70
N PRO A 113 26.69 1.44 -1.30
CA PRO A 113 27.07 1.21 0.10
C PRO A 113 26.35 2.15 1.08
N ILE A 114 26.19 3.43 0.75
CA ILE A 114 25.49 4.39 1.61
C ILE A 114 24.00 4.06 1.78
N GLN A 115 23.35 3.51 0.74
CA GLN A 115 21.93 3.14 0.78
C GLN A 115 21.76 1.91 1.67
N LYS A 116 22.72 0.97 1.64
CA LYS A 116 22.74 -0.17 2.56
C LYS A 116 22.89 0.29 4.01
N VAL A 117 23.81 1.22 4.27
CA VAL A 117 23.99 1.81 5.61
C VAL A 117 22.70 2.52 6.07
N ALA A 118 22.08 3.32 5.21
CA ALA A 118 20.81 3.99 5.52
C ALA A 118 19.69 2.99 5.86
N LEU A 119 19.56 1.90 5.09
CA LEU A 119 18.58 0.85 5.37
C LEU A 119 18.87 0.14 6.71
N LEU A 120 20.14 -0.09 7.06
CA LEU A 120 20.51 -0.66 8.36
C LEU A 120 20.18 0.29 9.52
N ILE A 121 20.38 1.60 9.37
CA ILE A 121 20.00 2.60 10.36
C ILE A 121 18.47 2.62 10.55
N ALA A 122 17.71 2.64 9.45
CA ALA A 122 16.26 2.59 9.49
C ALA A 122 15.75 1.27 10.12
N PHE A 123 16.40 0.14 9.84
CA PHE A 123 16.12 -1.13 10.48
C PHE A 123 16.35 -1.08 11.99
N GLY A 124 17.45 -0.49 12.45
CA GLY A 124 17.70 -0.25 13.88
C GLY A 124 16.58 0.56 14.54
N SER A 125 16.03 1.56 13.86
CA SER A 125 14.88 2.30 14.35
C SER A 125 13.60 1.47 14.43
N VAL A 126 13.36 0.58 13.47
CA VAL A 126 12.21 -0.34 13.51
C VAL A 126 12.36 -1.31 14.68
N CYS A 127 13.57 -1.86 14.89
CA CYS A 127 13.87 -2.70 16.06
C CYS A 127 13.68 -1.96 17.39
N LEU A 128 13.99 -0.66 17.45
CA LEU A 128 13.75 0.17 18.62
C LEU A 128 12.27 0.25 19.00
N LEU A 129 11.39 0.31 18.00
CA LEU A 129 9.93 0.33 18.16
C LEU A 129 9.32 -1.07 18.28
N ALA A 130 10.00 -2.10 17.81
CA ALA A 130 9.57 -3.50 17.85
C ALA A 130 9.76 -4.17 19.23
N LYS A 131 10.01 -3.40 20.30
CA LYS A 131 10.16 -3.89 21.68
C LYS A 131 8.84 -4.29 22.36
N GLY A 132 7.75 -4.39 21.59
CA GLY A 132 6.44 -4.85 22.05
C GLY A 132 6.34 -6.38 22.08
N SER A 133 5.10 -6.90 22.08
CA SER A 133 4.87 -8.34 22.00
C SER A 133 5.42 -8.91 20.68
N LEU A 134 6.04 -10.09 20.72
CA LEU A 134 6.44 -10.82 19.51
C LEU A 134 5.24 -10.99 18.56
N HIS A 135 4.04 -11.15 19.12
CA HIS A 135 2.81 -11.21 18.36
C HIS A 135 2.57 -9.95 17.52
N ASP A 136 2.77 -8.75 18.11
CA ASP A 136 2.61 -7.49 17.39
C ASP A 136 3.59 -7.37 16.23
N VAL A 137 4.84 -7.78 16.46
CA VAL A 137 5.91 -7.74 15.46
C VAL A 137 5.61 -8.69 14.30
N LEU A 138 5.09 -9.88 14.57
CA LEU A 138 4.71 -10.86 13.53
C LEU A 138 3.54 -10.35 12.67
N TRP A 139 2.54 -9.72 13.28
CA TRP A 139 1.44 -9.09 12.54
C TRP A 139 1.93 -7.91 11.71
N ALA A 140 2.79 -7.05 12.28
CA ALA A 140 3.40 -5.94 11.56
C ALA A 140 4.21 -6.42 10.34
N ALA A 141 5.02 -7.46 10.52
CA ALA A 141 5.80 -8.06 9.45
C ALA A 141 4.92 -8.67 8.37
N THR A 142 3.81 -9.33 8.74
CA THR A 142 2.86 -9.91 7.79
C THR A 142 2.22 -8.83 6.91
N ILE A 143 1.67 -7.77 7.52
CA ILE A 143 1.07 -6.64 6.81
C ILE A 143 2.08 -5.99 5.87
N ALA A 144 3.29 -5.71 6.39
CA ALA A 144 4.37 -5.08 5.64
C ALA A 144 4.82 -5.95 4.46
N THR A 145 4.94 -7.26 4.66
CA THR A 145 5.33 -8.23 3.62
C THR A 145 4.29 -8.28 2.52
N CYS A 146 3.00 -8.34 2.86
CA CYS A 146 1.94 -8.32 1.85
C CYS A 146 2.04 -7.10 0.92
N TYR A 147 2.20 -5.89 1.46
CA TYR A 147 2.30 -4.69 0.63
C TYR A 147 3.65 -4.58 -0.10
N ALA A 148 4.75 -4.95 0.56
CA ALA A 148 6.07 -4.92 -0.07
C ALA A 148 6.14 -5.85 -1.28
N PHE A 149 5.69 -7.10 -1.14
CA PHE A 149 5.65 -8.04 -2.26
C PHE A 149 4.63 -7.64 -3.31
N TYR A 150 3.51 -7.01 -2.93
CA TYR A 150 2.58 -6.41 -3.90
C TYR A 150 3.34 -5.45 -4.83
N LEU A 151 4.15 -4.53 -4.27
CA LEU A 151 4.94 -3.59 -5.08
C LEU A 151 5.96 -4.30 -5.98
N ILE A 152 6.62 -5.36 -5.49
CA ILE A 152 7.53 -6.17 -6.32
C ILE A 152 6.78 -6.81 -7.49
N VAL A 153 5.61 -7.39 -7.25
CA VAL A 153 4.77 -7.97 -8.31
C VAL A 153 4.32 -6.88 -9.29
N GLN A 154 3.96 -5.68 -8.82
CA GLN A 154 3.60 -4.56 -9.69
C GLN A 154 4.76 -4.08 -10.57
N ARG A 155 5.99 -4.12 -10.05
CA ARG A 155 7.21 -3.79 -10.80
C ARG A 155 7.46 -4.81 -11.91
N VAL A 156 7.24 -6.09 -11.65
CA VAL A 156 7.44 -7.18 -12.64
C VAL A 156 6.28 -7.26 -13.64
N SER A 157 5.08 -6.86 -13.24
CA SER A 157 3.87 -6.85 -14.09
C SER A 157 3.87 -5.65 -15.05
N THR A 158 4.68 -5.75 -16.09
CA THR A 158 4.86 -4.71 -17.12
C THR A 158 4.02 -4.94 -18.37
N GLY A 159 3.81 -3.89 -19.16
CA GLY A 159 3.26 -4.02 -20.51
C GLY A 159 1.74 -3.93 -20.63
N PHE A 160 1.02 -3.70 -19.53
CA PHE A 160 -0.41 -3.38 -19.54
C PHE A 160 -0.64 -2.05 -18.84
N ASN A 161 -1.75 -1.40 -19.15
CA ASN A 161 -2.13 -0.15 -18.50
C ASN A 161 -2.38 -0.40 -17.00
N LYS A 162 -1.74 0.41 -16.14
CA LYS A 162 -1.82 0.23 -14.68
C LYS A 162 -3.23 0.42 -14.13
N LEU A 163 -4.06 1.25 -14.76
CA LEU A 163 -5.45 1.45 -14.36
C LEU A 163 -6.30 0.21 -14.69
N ASN A 164 -6.10 -0.39 -15.87
CA ASN A 164 -6.76 -1.65 -16.23
C ASN A 164 -6.34 -2.79 -15.30
N GLN A 165 -5.05 -2.87 -14.94
CA GLN A 165 -4.56 -3.84 -13.96
C GLN A 165 -5.24 -3.65 -12.59
N LEU A 166 -5.39 -2.40 -12.14
CA LEU A 166 -6.04 -2.09 -10.86
C LEU A 166 -7.53 -2.47 -10.87
N VAL A 167 -8.25 -2.22 -11.98
CA VAL A 167 -9.65 -2.65 -12.17
C VAL A 167 -9.78 -4.16 -12.03
N ILE A 168 -8.92 -4.93 -12.69
CA ILE A 168 -8.94 -6.40 -12.63
C ILE A 168 -8.63 -6.88 -11.19
N GLN A 169 -7.62 -6.30 -10.54
CA GLN A 169 -7.28 -6.65 -9.16
C GLN A 169 -8.44 -6.40 -8.19
N LEU A 170 -9.09 -5.23 -8.27
CA LEU A 170 -10.26 -4.94 -7.43
C LEU A 170 -11.48 -5.80 -7.80
N SER A 171 -11.64 -6.16 -9.07
CA SER A 171 -12.71 -7.08 -9.50
C SER A 171 -12.53 -8.44 -8.83
N ILE A 172 -11.31 -8.97 -8.78
CA ILE A 172 -10.99 -10.22 -8.08
C ILE A 172 -11.17 -10.05 -6.56
N CYS A 173 -10.73 -8.93 -5.97
CA CYS A 173 -10.99 -8.64 -4.54
C CYS A 173 -12.48 -8.66 -4.22
N ALA A 174 -13.32 -8.08 -5.10
CA ALA A 174 -14.76 -8.02 -4.91
C ALA A 174 -15.41 -9.42 -4.91
N LEU A 175 -14.82 -10.42 -5.58
CA LEU A 175 -15.29 -11.81 -5.52
C LEU A 175 -15.17 -12.41 -4.11
N PHE A 176 -14.25 -11.93 -3.28
CA PHE A 176 -14.13 -12.35 -1.88
C PHE A 176 -15.05 -11.54 -0.94
N VAL A 177 -15.34 -10.29 -1.31
CA VAL A 177 -16.08 -9.34 -0.47
C VAL A 177 -17.59 -9.46 -0.64
N ILE A 178 -18.08 -9.49 -1.88
CA ILE A 178 -19.51 -9.46 -2.19
C ILE A 178 -20.26 -10.64 -1.56
N PRO A 179 -19.78 -11.91 -1.66
CA PRO A 179 -20.46 -13.03 -1.02
C PRO A 179 -20.56 -12.88 0.50
N ARG A 180 -19.53 -12.32 1.15
CA ARG A 180 -19.53 -12.10 2.59
C ARG A 180 -20.48 -10.98 3.01
N LEU A 181 -20.58 -9.91 2.23
CA LEU A 181 -21.58 -8.87 2.44
C LEU A 181 -23.00 -9.44 2.40
N VAL A 182 -23.29 -10.28 1.39
CA VAL A 182 -24.60 -10.92 1.21
C VAL A 182 -24.89 -11.95 2.29
N TYR A 183 -23.94 -12.85 2.60
CA TYR A 183 -24.14 -13.96 3.53
C TYR A 183 -24.34 -13.49 4.98
N ASN A 184 -23.57 -12.49 5.42
CA ASN A 184 -23.66 -11.96 6.79
C ASN A 184 -24.83 -10.98 6.98
N HIS A 185 -25.66 -10.75 5.95
CA HIS A 185 -26.78 -9.80 6.00
C HIS A 185 -26.37 -8.41 6.51
N HIS A 186 -25.17 -7.93 6.11
CA HIS A 186 -24.74 -6.59 6.53
C HIS A 186 -25.75 -5.56 6.01
N GLU A 187 -26.26 -4.72 6.91
CA GLU A 187 -27.16 -3.65 6.54
C GLU A 187 -26.44 -2.68 5.61
N ILE A 188 -27.02 -2.42 4.44
CA ILE A 188 -26.50 -1.42 3.51
C ILE A 188 -26.75 -0.05 4.16
N PRO A 189 -25.70 0.73 4.50
CA PRO A 189 -25.91 2.01 5.15
C PRO A 189 -26.76 2.93 4.28
N THR A 190 -27.74 3.60 4.87
CA THR A 190 -28.63 4.55 4.17
C THR A 190 -28.19 5.99 4.32
N ASP A 191 -27.24 6.27 5.22
CA ASP A 191 -26.74 7.60 5.51
C ASP A 191 -25.96 8.18 4.31
N PRO A 192 -26.37 9.34 3.76
CA PRO A 192 -25.62 10.03 2.71
C PRO A 192 -24.20 10.43 3.12
N VAL A 193 -23.97 10.74 4.40
CA VAL A 193 -22.63 11.12 4.90
C VAL A 193 -21.68 9.92 4.82
N PHE A 194 -22.17 8.72 5.15
CA PHE A 194 -21.41 7.48 4.97
C PHE A 194 -20.96 7.31 3.51
N TRP A 195 -21.88 7.38 2.55
CA TRP A 195 -21.55 7.17 1.13
C TRP A 195 -20.63 8.26 0.57
N GLY A 196 -20.85 9.52 0.93
CA GLY A 196 -19.95 10.61 0.55
C GLY A 196 -18.52 10.38 1.07
N THR A 197 -18.40 9.93 2.31
CA THR A 197 -17.12 9.61 2.94
C THR A 197 -16.46 8.37 2.32
N ILE A 198 -17.21 7.31 2.05
CA ILE A 198 -16.70 6.10 1.41
C ILE A 198 -16.22 6.38 -0.02
N ILE A 199 -16.94 7.18 -0.80
CA ILE A 199 -16.51 7.61 -2.14
C ILE A 199 -15.19 8.39 -2.05
N LEU A 200 -15.09 9.33 -1.10
CA LEU A 200 -13.86 10.09 -0.86
C LEU A 200 -12.68 9.16 -0.54
N ILE A 201 -12.87 8.19 0.37
CA ILE A 201 -11.85 7.22 0.76
C ILE A 201 -11.48 6.30 -0.42
N ALA A 202 -12.47 5.83 -1.18
CA ALA A 202 -12.28 4.97 -2.33
C ALA A 202 -11.45 5.66 -3.43
N VAL A 203 -11.80 6.89 -3.80
CA VAL A 203 -11.12 7.60 -4.89
C VAL A 203 -9.80 8.20 -4.43
N ILE A 204 -9.81 9.03 -3.39
CA ILE A 204 -8.66 9.85 -2.98
C ILE A 204 -7.63 9.05 -2.18
N PHE A 205 -8.08 8.13 -1.33
CA PHE A 205 -7.19 7.40 -0.41
C PHE A 205 -6.90 5.96 -0.84
N THR A 206 -7.56 5.46 -1.89
CA THR A 206 -7.35 4.09 -2.40
C THR A 206 -6.94 4.10 -3.87
N ILE A 207 -7.82 4.52 -4.78
CA ILE A 207 -7.55 4.45 -6.23
C ILE A 207 -6.34 5.29 -6.62
N ILE A 208 -6.33 6.57 -6.24
CA ILE A 208 -5.25 7.49 -6.64
C ILE A 208 -3.90 7.02 -6.07
N PRO A 209 -3.73 6.74 -4.77
CA PRO A 209 -2.44 6.30 -4.23
C PRO A 209 -1.96 4.98 -4.81
N LEU A 210 -2.84 4.00 -5.03
CA LEU A 210 -2.46 2.72 -5.63
C LEU A 210 -2.02 2.90 -7.07
N PHE A 211 -2.79 3.66 -7.87
CA PHE A 211 -2.44 3.95 -9.25
C PHE A 211 -1.11 4.71 -9.34
N LEU A 212 -0.91 5.75 -8.53
CA LEU A 212 0.34 6.51 -8.49
C LEU A 212 1.52 5.64 -8.03
N SER A 213 1.32 4.75 -7.06
CA SER A 213 2.36 3.81 -6.62
C SER A 213 2.75 2.84 -7.75
N MET A 214 1.76 2.28 -8.44
CA MET A 214 1.98 1.42 -9.60
C MET A 214 2.64 2.15 -10.76
N TYR A 215 2.34 3.43 -10.94
CA TYR A 215 2.92 4.28 -11.98
C TYR A 215 4.36 4.71 -11.64
N ALA A 216 4.63 5.06 -10.38
CA ALA A 216 5.96 5.40 -9.89
C ALA A 216 6.95 4.25 -10.12
N LEU A 217 6.51 3.01 -9.93
CA LEU A 217 7.28 1.81 -10.24
C LEU A 217 7.64 1.64 -11.72
N ILE A 218 7.19 2.51 -12.63
CA ILE A 218 7.65 2.55 -14.03
C ILE A 218 8.90 3.44 -14.13
N GLY A 219 8.89 4.60 -13.48
CA GLY A 219 9.91 5.64 -13.62
C GLY A 219 11.06 5.58 -12.61
N ILE A 220 10.84 4.99 -11.43
CA ILE A 220 11.85 4.88 -10.37
C ILE A 220 12.04 3.44 -9.90
N SER A 221 13.16 3.18 -9.22
CA SER A 221 13.47 1.86 -8.65
C SER A 221 12.47 1.47 -7.56
N SER A 222 12.28 0.16 -7.36
CA SER A 222 11.45 -0.35 -6.26
C SER A 222 12.02 0.03 -4.91
N THR A 223 13.35 0.07 -4.79
CA THR A 223 14.03 0.54 -3.58
C THR A 223 13.70 2.00 -3.26
N THR A 224 13.81 2.91 -4.25
CA THR A 224 13.48 4.32 -4.07
C THR A 224 12.00 4.49 -3.73
N THR A 225 11.13 3.72 -4.40
CA THR A 225 9.69 3.73 -4.11
C THR A 225 9.42 3.31 -2.67
N GLY A 226 10.08 2.26 -2.18
CA GLY A 226 10.02 1.83 -0.78
C GLY A 226 10.40 2.94 0.19
N VAL A 227 11.51 3.65 -0.04
CA VAL A 227 11.94 4.76 0.83
C VAL A 227 10.93 5.92 0.82
N LEU A 228 10.33 6.24 -0.34
CA LEU A 228 9.31 7.28 -0.43
C LEU A 228 8.06 6.95 0.40
N LEU A 229 7.76 5.66 0.65
CA LEU A 229 6.63 5.28 1.50
C LEU A 229 6.80 5.73 2.95
N TYR A 230 8.02 6.03 3.43
CA TYR A 230 8.22 6.60 4.77
C TYR A 230 7.56 7.97 4.96
N ILE A 231 7.25 8.69 3.87
CA ILE A 231 6.50 9.95 3.93
C ILE A 231 5.17 9.74 4.67
N ASN A 232 4.47 8.63 4.43
CA ASN A 232 3.18 8.35 5.03
C ASN A 232 3.22 8.27 6.57
N PRO A 233 4.03 7.39 7.19
CA PRO A 233 4.11 7.32 8.64
C PRO A 233 4.71 8.58 9.26
N ILE A 234 5.60 9.32 8.58
CA ILE A 234 6.13 10.60 9.07
C ILE A 234 5.01 11.64 9.17
N ILE A 235 4.22 11.82 8.11
CA ILE A 235 3.07 12.74 8.12
C ILE A 235 2.09 12.34 9.22
N ALA A 236 1.77 11.05 9.32
CA ALA A 236 0.85 10.54 10.34
C ALA A 236 1.36 10.82 11.77
N PHE A 237 2.66 10.61 12.02
CA PHE A 237 3.30 10.88 13.29
C PHE A 237 3.29 12.38 13.63
N THR A 238 3.66 13.24 12.68
CA THR A 238 3.64 14.69 12.86
C THR A 238 2.24 15.19 13.18
N LEU A 239 1.21 14.74 12.46
CA LEU A 239 -0.18 15.10 12.73
C LEU A 239 -0.65 14.60 14.10
N ALA A 240 -0.28 13.38 14.49
CA ALA A 240 -0.61 12.84 15.82
C ALA A 240 -0.02 13.70 16.94
N ALA A 241 1.27 14.07 16.82
CA ALA A 241 1.97 14.86 17.84
C ALA A 241 1.53 16.33 17.90
N THR A 242 1.21 16.95 16.75
CA THR A 242 0.98 18.41 16.66
C THR A 242 -0.50 18.78 16.56
N TYR A 243 -1.21 18.23 15.59
CA TYR A 243 -2.60 18.59 15.30
C TYR A 243 -3.58 17.89 16.24
N PHE A 244 -3.40 16.58 16.44
CA PHE A 244 -4.26 15.80 17.34
C PHE A 244 -3.83 15.85 18.79
N GLN A 245 -2.64 16.40 19.08
CA GLN A 245 -2.07 16.53 20.43
C GLN A 245 -2.10 15.20 21.22
N GLU A 246 -1.92 14.07 20.53
CA GLU A 246 -1.91 12.76 21.15
C GLU A 246 -0.64 12.61 22.02
N PRO A 247 -0.72 12.01 23.22
CA PRO A 247 0.45 11.80 24.06
C PRO A 247 1.40 10.80 23.41
N VAL A 248 2.48 11.30 22.83
CA VAL A 248 3.50 10.50 22.16
C VAL A 248 4.70 10.28 23.09
N PRO A 249 5.10 9.03 23.37
CA PRO A 249 6.27 8.75 24.20
C PRO A 249 7.57 9.17 23.48
N PHE A 250 8.55 9.63 24.26
CA PHE A 250 9.85 10.10 23.77
C PHE A 250 10.55 9.12 22.82
N ILE A 251 10.42 7.81 23.08
CA ILE A 251 11.00 6.75 22.24
C ILE A 251 10.55 6.81 20.79
N LYS A 252 9.29 7.22 20.52
CA LYS A 252 8.79 7.37 19.16
C LYS A 252 9.45 8.58 18.47
N TYR A 253 9.62 9.71 19.16
CA TYR A 253 10.36 10.84 18.59
C TYR A 253 11.79 10.45 18.18
N LEU A 254 12.49 9.70 19.03
CA LEU A 254 13.82 9.21 18.72
C LEU A 254 13.81 8.29 17.49
N ALA A 255 12.91 7.32 17.43
CA ALA A 255 12.78 6.40 16.31
C ALA A 255 12.49 7.13 14.99
N TYR A 256 11.47 7.98 14.96
CA TYR A 256 11.13 8.75 13.76
C TYR A 256 12.26 9.71 13.35
N GLY A 257 13.01 10.26 14.29
CA GLY A 257 14.22 11.04 14.03
C GLY A 257 15.34 10.21 13.36
N ILE A 258 15.58 8.98 13.82
CA ILE A 258 16.54 8.06 13.19
C ILE A 258 16.09 7.71 11.76
N ILE A 259 14.79 7.49 11.53
CA ILE A 259 14.25 7.22 10.19
C ILE A 259 14.44 8.42 9.27
N LEU A 260 14.17 9.65 9.75
CA LEU A 260 14.42 10.87 8.99
C LEU A 260 15.90 10.99 8.58
N MET A 261 16.82 10.72 9.53
CA MET A 261 18.25 10.71 9.25
C MET A 261 18.62 9.65 8.18
N ALA A 262 18.06 8.44 8.28
CA ALA A 262 18.26 7.40 7.29
C ALA A 262 17.76 7.80 5.90
N ILE A 263 16.61 8.45 5.79
CA ILE A 263 16.06 8.94 4.52
C ILE A 263 16.97 10.02 3.91
N VAL A 264 17.44 10.98 4.72
CA VAL A 264 18.38 12.01 4.28
C VAL A 264 19.67 11.37 3.79
N LEU A 265 20.22 10.41 4.54
CA LEU A 265 21.42 9.68 4.15
C LEU A 265 21.23 8.92 2.84
N PHE A 266 20.10 8.22 2.68
CA PHE A 266 19.74 7.48 1.47
C PHE A 266 19.69 8.39 0.24
N ASN A 267 19.16 9.62 0.39
CA ASN A 267 18.98 10.57 -0.71
C ASN A 267 20.18 11.49 -0.95
N SER A 268 21.13 11.60 0.00
CA SER A 268 22.27 12.53 -0.05
C SER A 268 23.12 12.45 -1.32
N ILE A 269 23.18 11.28 -1.95
CA ILE A 269 23.94 11.06 -3.19
C ILE A 269 23.16 11.47 -4.45
N ASN A 270 21.82 11.33 -4.46
CA ASN A 270 21.01 11.76 -5.60
C ASN A 270 21.17 13.28 -5.81
N PHE A 271 21.20 14.06 -4.73
CA PHE A 271 21.46 15.51 -4.79
C PHE A 271 22.84 15.88 -5.33
N ARG A 272 23.86 15.02 -5.18
CA ARG A 272 25.21 15.28 -5.71
C ARG A 272 25.33 14.98 -7.21
N GLN A 273 24.48 14.11 -7.77
CA GLN A 273 24.48 13.81 -9.20
C GLN A 273 23.66 14.82 -10.01
N THR A 274 22.53 15.29 -9.50
CA THR A 274 21.74 16.34 -10.19
C THR A 274 22.43 17.70 -10.23
N ARG A 275 23.46 17.92 -9.40
CA ARG A 275 24.26 19.16 -9.37
C ARG A 275 25.48 19.12 -10.30
N LYS A 276 25.75 17.99 -10.95
CA LYS A 276 26.86 17.78 -11.89
C LYS A 276 26.41 17.66 -13.36
N ASN A 277 25.09 17.68 -13.60
CA ASN A 277 24.48 17.84 -14.92
C ASN A 277 23.83 19.23 -14.99
#